data_AF-A0A435EMD1-F1
#
_entry.id   AF-A0A435EMD1-F1
#
_cell.length_a   1.000
_cell.length_b   1.000
_cell.length_c   1.000
_cell.angle_alpha   90.00
_cell.angle_beta   90.00
_cell.angle_gamma   90.00
#
_symmetry.space_group_name_H-M   'P 1'
#
loop_
_entity.id
_entity.type
_entity.pdbx_description
1 polymer ?
#
loop_
_entity_poly.entity_id
_entity_poly.type
_entity_poly.pdbx_seq_one_letter_code
_entity_poly.pdbx_strand_id
1 'polypeptide(L)'
;MAKKKIESEFRLSPTLALQPLDTEHARRELSEIADAAEEEGLSRLAGFLAGEGPPLDLLAAVFDLSPFLRDVARRRPAILDTLFDGTIEARLGAIGEAISGAAKSD
;
A
#
# COMPACT_ATOMS: atom_id res chain seq x y z
N MET A 1 -18.36 26.06 3.34
CA MET A 1 -16.98 25.84 3.83
C MET A 1 -16.52 24.49 3.31
N ALA A 2 -15.85 24.43 2.16
CA ALA A 2 -15.38 23.17 1.58
C ALA A 2 -14.03 22.79 2.22
N LYS A 3 -13.97 21.63 2.89
CA LYS A 3 -12.72 21.08 3.41
C LYS A 3 -11.85 20.64 2.24
N LYS A 4 -10.68 21.26 2.10
CA LYS A 4 -9.64 20.96 1.12
C LYS A 4 -9.18 19.51 1.34
N LYS A 5 -9.53 18.62 0.41
CA LYS A 5 -9.17 17.20 0.43
C LYS A 5 -7.66 17.12 0.17
N ILE A 6 -6.95 16.43 1.05
CA ILE A 6 -5.50 16.25 0.98
C ILE A 6 -5.21 15.42 -0.28
N GLU A 7 -4.61 16.05 -1.29
CA GLU A 7 -4.02 15.41 -2.46
C GLU A 7 -2.75 14.68 -2.02
N SER A 8 -2.93 13.55 -1.33
CA SER A 8 -1.95 12.47 -1.27
C SER A 8 -2.40 11.48 -2.34
N GLU A 9 -1.99 11.72 -3.59
CA GLU A 9 -2.43 10.96 -4.75
C GLU A 9 -1.90 9.52 -4.70
N PHE A 10 -2.67 8.63 -4.10
CA PHE A 10 -2.55 7.21 -4.36
C PHE A 10 -2.97 6.94 -5.81
N ARG A 11 -2.00 6.73 -6.72
CA ARG A 11 -2.20 6.67 -8.18
C ARG A 11 -2.69 5.32 -8.72
N LEU A 12 -3.21 4.44 -7.87
CA LEU A 12 -3.84 3.19 -8.31
C LEU A 12 -5.33 3.41 -8.58
N SER A 13 -5.76 3.16 -9.82
CA SER A 13 -7.15 3.22 -10.27
C SER A 13 -7.62 1.83 -10.74
N PRO A 14 -8.09 0.94 -9.84
CA PRO A 14 -8.55 -0.40 -10.21
C PRO A 14 -9.76 -0.35 -11.14
N THR A 15 -9.75 -1.15 -12.21
CA THR A 15 -10.88 -1.24 -13.17
C THR A 15 -12.10 -1.97 -12.60
N LEU A 16 -11.89 -2.78 -11.54
CA LEU A 16 -12.95 -3.45 -10.78
C LEU A 16 -12.67 -3.25 -9.28
N ALA A 17 -13.72 -2.97 -8.50
CA ALA A 17 -13.59 -2.90 -7.05
C ALA A 17 -13.33 -4.31 -6.49
N LEU A 18 -12.19 -4.49 -5.82
CA LEU A 18 -11.92 -5.71 -5.07
C LEU A 18 -12.80 -5.74 -3.81
N GLN A 19 -13.33 -6.92 -3.49
CA GLN A 19 -14.09 -7.15 -2.27
C GLN A 19 -13.36 -8.14 -1.38
N PRO A 20 -13.23 -7.88 -0.06
CA PRO A 20 -12.75 -8.87 0.88
C PRO A 20 -13.76 -10.03 0.99
N LEU A 21 -13.28 -11.20 1.40
CA LEU A 21 -14.11 -12.33 1.82
C LEU A 21 -14.74 -12.04 3.19
N ASP A 22 -14.00 -11.39 4.08
CA ASP A 22 -14.47 -10.94 5.39
C ASP A 22 -14.03 -9.48 5.64
N THR A 23 -14.99 -8.56 5.58
CA THR A 23 -14.73 -7.12 5.73
C THR A 23 -14.19 -6.75 7.11
N GLU A 24 -14.68 -7.40 8.17
CA GLU A 24 -14.24 -7.08 9.54
C GLU A 24 -12.83 -7.60 9.78
N HIS A 25 -12.55 -8.80 9.29
CA HIS A 25 -11.19 -9.35 9.28
C HIS A 25 -10.24 -8.43 8.49
N ALA A 26 -10.60 -8.05 7.27
CA ALA A 26 -9.79 -7.17 6.42
C ALA A 26 -9.44 -5.84 7.09
N ARG A 27 -10.39 -5.23 7.80
CA ARG A 27 -10.19 -3.98 8.54
C ARG A 27 -9.29 -4.16 9.76
N ARG A 28 -9.44 -5.27 10.50
CA ARG A 28 -8.55 -5.58 11.62
C ARG A 28 -7.11 -5.79 11.13
N GLU A 29 -6.92 -6.54 10.05
CA GLU A 29 -5.59 -6.78 9.48
C GLU A 29 -4.91 -5.48 9.02
N LEU A 30 -5.66 -4.53 8.44
CA LEU A 30 -5.13 -3.21 8.13
C LEU A 30 -4.66 -2.44 9.36
N SER A 31 -5.43 -2.49 10.46
CA SER A 31 -5.03 -1.87 11.73
C SER A 31 -3.74 -2.47 12.26
N GLU A 32 -3.59 -3.79 12.20
CA GLU A 32 -2.39 -4.47 12.69
C GLU A 32 -1.15 -4.12 11.83
N ILE A 33 -1.31 -3.82 10.54
CA ILE A 33 -0.23 -3.30 9.69
C ILE A 33 0.06 -1.82 10.02
N ALA A 34 -0.96 -1.03 10.36
CA ALA A 34 -0.78 0.35 10.81
C ALA A 34 0.04 0.42 12.10
N ASP A 35 -0.24 -0.46 13.05
CA ASP A 35 0.52 -0.58 14.30
C ASP A 35 1.99 -0.95 14.02
N ALA A 36 2.24 -1.93 13.15
CA ALA A 36 3.60 -2.29 12.74
C ALA A 36 4.34 -1.13 12.05
N ALA A 37 3.64 -0.32 11.25
CA ALA A 37 4.22 0.87 10.63
C ALA A 37 4.60 1.93 11.68
N GLU A 38 3.76 2.14 12.68
CA GLU A 38 4.04 3.07 13.79
C GLU A 38 5.25 2.60 14.61
N GLU A 39 5.35 1.30 14.90
CA GLU A 39 6.51 0.70 15.60
C GLU A 39 7.82 0.90 14.84
N GLU A 40 7.80 0.90 13.50
CA GLU A 40 8.96 1.20 12.65
C GLU A 40 9.21 2.72 12.43
N GLY A 41 8.40 3.59 13.05
CA GLY A 41 8.52 5.04 12.91
C GLY A 41 8.03 5.59 11.56
N LEU A 42 7.20 4.84 10.85
CA LEU A 42 6.62 5.21 9.56
C LEU A 42 5.28 5.94 9.74
N SER A 43 5.28 7.06 10.47
CA SER A 43 4.06 7.76 10.88
C SER A 43 3.16 8.23 9.72
N ARG A 44 3.74 8.50 8.55
CA ARG A 44 2.98 8.79 7.32
C ARG A 44 2.13 7.60 6.90
N LEU A 45 2.73 6.42 6.85
CA LEU A 45 2.06 5.18 6.48
C LEU A 45 1.04 4.79 7.54
N ALA A 46 1.39 4.83 8.83
CA ALA A 46 0.47 4.51 9.93
C ALA A 46 -0.78 5.40 9.88
N GLY A 47 -0.59 6.72 9.74
CA GLY A 47 -1.70 7.68 9.60
C GLY A 47 -2.56 7.45 8.36
N PHE A 48 -1.96 7.00 7.24
CA PHE A 48 -2.72 6.63 6.05
C PHE A 48 -3.55 5.36 6.26
N LEU A 49 -2.96 4.32 6.87
CA LEU A 49 -3.61 3.03 7.12
C LEU A 49 -4.74 3.10 8.16
N ALA A 50 -4.66 4.05 9.09
CA ALA A 50 -5.74 4.36 10.03
C ALA A 50 -6.93 5.12 9.40
N GLY A 51 -6.81 5.53 8.13
CA GLY A 51 -7.82 6.27 7.41
C GLY A 51 -8.93 5.40 6.80
N GLU A 52 -9.76 6.05 5.99
CA GLU A 52 -10.83 5.41 5.23
C GLU A 52 -10.84 5.90 3.78
N GLY A 53 -11.37 5.09 2.88
CA GLY A 53 -11.62 5.46 1.49
C GLY A 53 -11.12 4.43 0.49
N PRO A 54 -11.31 4.68 -0.82
CA PRO A 54 -11.10 3.68 -1.86
C PRO A 54 -9.70 3.03 -1.87
N PRO A 55 -8.59 3.76 -1.63
CA PRO A 55 -7.26 3.15 -1.48
C PRO A 55 -7.16 2.15 -0.32
N LEU A 56 -7.77 2.47 0.82
CA LEU A 56 -7.76 1.59 1.99
C LEU A 56 -8.72 0.42 1.79
N ASP A 57 -9.87 0.61 1.15
CA ASP A 57 -10.77 -0.47 0.79
C ASP A 57 -10.08 -1.49 -0.14
N LEU A 58 -9.28 -1.00 -1.09
CA LEU A 58 -8.45 -1.85 -1.94
C LEU A 58 -7.42 -2.64 -1.13
N LEU A 59 -6.65 -1.98 -0.26
CA LEU A 59 -5.64 -2.66 0.55
C LEU A 59 -6.26 -3.67 1.52
N ALA A 60 -7.41 -3.34 2.13
CA ALA A 60 -8.18 -4.26 2.96
C ALA A 60 -8.51 -5.54 2.17
N ALA A 61 -9.10 -5.38 0.98
CA ALA A 61 -9.45 -6.51 0.13
C ALA A 61 -8.22 -7.31 -0.31
N VAL A 62 -7.11 -6.65 -0.67
CA VAL A 62 -5.85 -7.32 -1.05
C VAL A 62 -5.31 -8.19 0.09
N PHE A 63 -5.29 -7.67 1.31
CA PHE A 63 -4.73 -8.39 2.46
C PHE A 63 -5.65 -9.50 2.97
N ASP A 64 -6.95 -9.35 2.80
CA ASP A 64 -7.89 -10.43 3.08
C ASP A 64 -7.81 -11.55 2.03
N LEU A 65 -7.70 -11.20 0.75
CA LEU A 65 -7.59 -12.16 -0.36
C LEU A 65 -6.19 -12.80 -0.48
N SER A 66 -5.15 -12.16 0.06
CA SER A 66 -3.78 -12.65 0.03
C SER A 66 -3.10 -12.56 1.39
N PRO A 67 -3.16 -13.64 2.20
CA PRO A 67 -2.41 -13.76 3.44
C PRO A 67 -0.91 -13.53 3.27
N PHE A 68 -0.36 -13.92 2.12
CA PHE A 68 1.06 -13.67 1.81
C PHE A 68 1.38 -12.18 1.73
N LEU A 69 0.60 -11.39 0.97
CA LEU A 69 0.84 -9.95 0.85
C LEU A 69 0.62 -9.23 2.18
N ARG A 70 -0.35 -9.68 2.95
CA ARG A 70 -0.61 -9.21 4.32
C ARG A 70 0.59 -9.42 5.22
N ASP A 71 1.16 -10.62 5.23
CA ASP A 71 2.33 -10.96 6.04
C ASP A 71 3.57 -10.17 5.60
N VAL A 72 3.74 -9.95 4.29
CA VAL A 72 4.83 -9.10 3.76
C VAL A 72 4.67 -7.66 4.23
N ALA A 73 3.46 -7.10 4.09
CA ALA A 73 3.16 -5.73 4.51
C ALA A 73 3.37 -5.53 6.01
N ARG A 74 2.97 -6.50 6.84
CA ARG A 74 3.14 -6.45 8.29
C ARG A 74 4.60 -6.56 8.71
N ARG A 75 5.39 -7.45 8.09
CA ARG A 75 6.80 -7.67 8.45
C ARG A 75 7.76 -6.62 7.90
N ARG A 76 7.35 -5.93 6.84
CA ARG A 76 8.15 -4.87 6.19
C ARG A 76 7.24 -3.73 5.71
N PRO A 77 6.63 -2.96 6.62
CA PRO A 77 5.71 -1.88 6.26
C PRO A 77 6.37 -0.81 5.37
N ALA A 78 7.68 -0.61 5.48
CA ALA A 78 8.44 0.29 4.60
C ALA A 78 8.20 0.07 3.10
N ILE A 79 7.90 -1.17 2.66
CA ILE A 79 7.59 -1.44 1.25
C ILE A 79 6.36 -0.62 0.79
N LEU A 80 5.34 -0.50 1.64
CA LEU A 80 4.16 0.31 1.38
C LEU A 80 4.49 1.81 1.42
N ASP A 81 5.34 2.25 2.35
CA ASP A 81 5.71 3.66 2.45
C ASP A 81 6.42 4.16 1.17
N THR A 82 7.24 3.32 0.53
CA THR A 82 7.86 3.69 -0.76
C THR A 82 6.87 3.95 -1.90
N LEU A 83 5.62 3.53 -1.77
CA LEU A 83 4.59 3.75 -2.79
C LEU A 83 4.07 5.19 -2.80
N PHE A 84 4.34 5.98 -1.75
CA PHE A 84 3.99 7.41 -1.72
C PHE A 84 4.97 8.30 -2.49
N ASP A 85 6.17 7.80 -2.79
CA ASP A 85 7.28 8.63 -3.30
C ASP A 85 7.28 8.72 -4.84
N GLY A 86 6.40 7.99 -5.51
CA GLY A 86 6.31 8.00 -6.96
C GLY A 86 5.10 7.24 -7.49
N THR A 87 4.84 7.39 -8.78
CA THR A 87 3.75 6.65 -9.43
C THR A 87 4.12 5.18 -9.60
N ILE A 88 3.11 4.31 -9.73
CA ILE A 88 3.35 2.88 -10.01
C ILE A 88 4.09 2.71 -11.34
N GLU A 89 3.75 3.50 -12.35
CA GLU A 89 4.42 3.49 -13.65
C GLU A 89 5.89 3.88 -13.52
N ALA A 90 6.21 4.93 -12.75
CA ALA A 90 7.58 5.33 -12.50
C ALA A 90 8.36 4.23 -11.75
N ARG A 91 7.72 3.59 -10.76
CA ARG A 91 8.33 2.49 -10.01
C ARG A 91 8.59 1.26 -10.87
N LEU A 92 7.62 0.86 -11.70
CA LEU A 92 7.78 -0.25 -12.64
C LEU A 92 8.86 0.03 -13.68
N GLY A 93 8.94 1.27 -14.18
CA GLY A 93 10.02 1.72 -15.06
C GLY A 93 11.39 1.58 -14.40
N ALA A 94 11.54 2.09 -13.16
CA ALA A 94 12.79 1.99 -12.41
C ALA A 94 13.21 0.53 -12.14
N ILE A 95 12.26 -0.36 -11.84
CA ILE A 95 12.52 -1.80 -11.69
C ILE A 95 13.00 -2.41 -13.02
N GLY A 96 12.36 -2.05 -14.14
CA GLY A 96 12.74 -2.53 -15.47
C GLY A 96 14.16 -2.09 -15.88
N GLU A 97 14.54 -0.85 -15.57
CA GLU A 97 15.90 -0.35 -15.79
C GLU A 97 16.92 -1.08 -14.90
N ALA A 98 16.61 -1.30 -13.62
CA ALA A 98 17.49 -2.03 -12.71
C ALA A 98 17.73 -3.48 -13.18
N ILE A 99 16.68 -4.18 -13.62
CA ILE A 99 16.79 -5.53 -14.20
C ILE A 99 17.66 -5.51 -15.47
N SER A 100 17.42 -4.54 -16.36
CA SER A 100 18.17 -4.40 -17.61
C SER A 100 19.65 -4.08 -17.36
N GLY A 101 19.96 -3.31 -16.32
CA GLY A 101 21.32 -3.01 -15.88
C GLY A 101 22.04 -4.24 -15.32
N ALA A 102 21.37 -5.02 -14.48
CA ALA A 102 21.92 -6.27 -13.93
C ALA A 102 22.27 -7.27 -15.03
N ALA A 103 21.43 -7.40 -16.07
CA ALA A 103 21.68 -8.29 -17.21
C ALA A 103 22.84 -7.86 -18.12
N LYS A 104 23.25 -6.59 -18.07
CA LYS A 104 24.38 -6.04 -18.85
C LYS A 104 25.70 -6.02 -18.07
N SER A 105 25.66 -6.43 -16.80
CA SER A 105 26.82 -6.40 -15.89
C SER A 105 27.58 -7.73 -15.87
N ASP A 106 27.20 -8.68 -16.72
CA ASP A 106 27.94 -9.89 -17.12
C ASP A 106 28.54 -9.72 -18.53
#